data_AF-A0A7Z2PQ39-F1
#
_entry.id   AF-A0A7Z2PQ39-F1
#
_cell.length_a   1.000
_cell.length_b   1.000
_cell.length_c   1.000
_cell.angle_alpha   90.00
_cell.angle_beta   90.00
_cell.angle_gamma   90.00
#
_symmetry.space_group_name_H-M   'P 1'
#
loop_
_entity.id
_entity.type
_entity.pdbx_description
1 polymer ?
#
loop_
_entity_poly.entity_id
_entity_poly.type
_entity_poly.pdbx_seq_one_letter_code
_entity_poly.pdbx_strand_id
1 'polypeptide(L)'
;MMVAAFAALAMATVAKAQFIDGADLLAKCKSGNRAFCLGYAAGIADALVTLREGGDVLPKGVCLPNNVVLSSVADVIARRLVERPEARHYTAGSTAMVALLDAFPCPATPKTKQ
;
A
#
# COMPACT_ATOMS: atom_id res chain seq x y z
N MET A 1 30.17 -11.22 48.52
CA MET A 1 30.53 -10.51 47.27
C MET A 1 29.30 -10.50 46.37
N MET A 2 28.96 -9.33 45.83
CA MET A 2 27.68 -8.97 45.22
C MET A 2 27.26 -9.85 44.03
N VAL A 3 25.99 -10.26 44.03
CA VAL A 3 25.30 -10.84 42.88
C VAL A 3 25.04 -9.70 41.88
N ALA A 4 25.67 -9.75 40.72
CA ALA A 4 25.41 -8.82 39.63
C ALA A 4 24.02 -9.11 39.05
N ALA A 5 23.01 -8.33 39.45
CA ALA A 5 21.70 -8.33 38.82
C ALA A 5 21.80 -7.63 37.45
N PHE A 6 22.06 -8.41 36.41
CA PHE A 6 21.88 -7.94 35.03
C PHE A 6 20.37 -7.76 34.80
N ALA A 7 19.93 -6.51 34.86
CA ALA A 7 18.59 -6.11 34.43
C ALA A 7 18.46 -6.45 32.94
N ALA A 8 17.70 -7.51 32.64
CA ALA A 8 17.31 -7.85 31.28
C ALA A 8 16.40 -6.74 30.75
N LEU A 9 16.97 -5.79 30.00
CA LEU A 9 16.21 -4.88 29.16
C LEU A 9 15.44 -5.76 28.16
N ALA A 10 14.14 -5.93 28.41
CA ALA A 10 13.23 -6.48 27.42
C ALA A 10 13.27 -5.56 26.20
N MET A 11 14.02 -5.95 25.17
CA MET A 11 13.89 -5.36 23.85
C MET A 11 12.47 -5.68 23.38
N ALA A 12 11.56 -4.73 23.56
CA ALA A 12 10.24 -4.79 22.96
C ALA A 12 10.45 -4.88 21.44
N THR A 13 10.33 -6.09 20.89
CA THR A 13 10.36 -6.28 19.45
C THR A 13 9.13 -5.59 18.88
N VAL A 14 9.34 -4.65 17.96
CA VAL A 14 8.24 -4.04 17.22
C VAL A 14 7.56 -5.15 16.44
N ALA A 15 6.37 -5.57 16.85
CA ALA A 15 5.58 -6.53 16.10
C ALA A 15 5.30 -5.92 14.71
N LYS A 16 6.01 -6.40 13.67
CA LYS A 16 5.72 -6.05 12.28
C LYS A 16 4.39 -6.72 11.90
N ALA A 17 3.27 -6.02 12.06
CA ALA A 17 1.95 -6.46 11.62
C ALA A 17 1.76 -6.45 10.07
N GLN A 18 2.85 -6.28 9.32
CA GLN A 18 2.86 -6.07 7.87
C GLN A 18 3.48 -7.29 7.18
N PHE A 19 2.76 -7.88 6.23
CA PHE A 19 3.18 -9.10 5.53
C PHE A 19 4.36 -8.90 4.58
N ILE A 20 4.40 -7.77 3.84
CA ILE A 20 5.49 -7.39 2.94
C ILE A 20 5.66 -5.85 2.89
N ASP A 21 6.88 -5.39 2.63
CA ASP A 21 7.19 -3.98 2.36
C ASP A 21 7.26 -3.66 0.86
N GLY A 22 7.49 -2.40 0.53
CA GLY A 22 7.60 -1.94 -0.86
C GLY A 22 8.80 -2.52 -1.61
N ALA A 23 9.90 -2.82 -0.92
CA ALA A 23 11.07 -3.44 -1.54
C ALA A 23 10.75 -4.88 -1.95
N ASP A 24 10.11 -5.64 -1.06
CA ASP A 24 9.64 -7.00 -1.31
C ASP A 24 8.64 -7.05 -2.46
N LEU A 25 7.66 -6.14 -2.47
CA LEU A 25 6.68 -6.04 -3.55
C LEU A 25 7.37 -5.77 -4.89
N LEU A 26 8.29 -4.81 -4.95
CA LEU A 26 9.01 -4.47 -6.18
C LEU A 26 9.84 -5.65 -6.68
N ALA A 27 10.53 -6.36 -5.78
CA ALA A 27 11.31 -7.54 -6.13
C ALA A 27 10.42 -8.63 -6.75
N LYS A 28 9.27 -8.93 -6.13
CA LYS A 28 8.30 -9.92 -6.64
C LYS A 28 7.68 -9.50 -7.97
N CYS A 29 7.40 -8.21 -8.16
CA CYS A 29 6.91 -7.69 -9.44
C CYS A 29 7.95 -7.79 -10.56
N LYS A 30 9.25 -7.70 -10.23
CA LYS A 30 10.36 -7.80 -11.20
C LYS A 30 10.84 -9.23 -11.47
N SER A 31 10.62 -10.18 -10.56
CA SER A 31 11.19 -11.54 -10.62
C SER A 31 10.51 -12.48 -11.63
N GLY A 32 9.78 -11.95 -12.62
CA GLY A 32 8.97 -12.75 -13.54
C GLY A 32 7.69 -13.32 -12.93
N ASN A 33 7.44 -13.13 -11.62
CA ASN A 33 6.19 -13.50 -10.97
C ASN A 33 5.09 -12.46 -11.22
N ARG A 34 4.70 -12.32 -12.49
CA ARG A 34 3.69 -11.36 -12.92
C ARG A 34 2.33 -11.63 -12.26
N ALA A 35 2.00 -12.90 -12.02
CA ALA A 35 0.77 -13.30 -11.34
C ALA A 35 0.67 -12.70 -9.92
N PHE A 36 1.76 -12.74 -9.15
CA PHE A 36 1.79 -12.11 -7.82
C PHE A 36 1.55 -10.61 -7.90
N CYS A 37 2.23 -9.91 -8.82
CA CYS A 37 2.10 -8.46 -8.96
C CYS A 37 0.67 -8.06 -9.34
N LEU A 38 0.07 -8.77 -10.29
CA LEU A 38 -1.32 -8.55 -10.72
C LEU A 38 -2.31 -8.85 -9.59
N GLY A 39 -2.13 -9.96 -8.87
CA GLY A 39 -2.99 -10.32 -7.73
C GLY A 39 -2.91 -9.29 -6.59
N TYR A 40 -1.71 -8.80 -6.28
CA TYR A 40 -1.53 -7.74 -5.29
C TYR A 40 -2.23 -6.44 -5.73
N ALA A 41 -2.07 -6.06 -7.00
CA ALA A 41 -2.73 -4.88 -7.56
C ALA A 41 -4.27 -5.00 -7.53
N ALA A 42 -4.81 -6.18 -7.85
CA ALA A 42 -6.24 -6.46 -7.79
C ALA A 42 -6.78 -6.31 -6.37
N GLY A 43 -6.12 -6.95 -5.39
CA GLY A 43 -6.56 -6.87 -3.99
C GLY A 43 -6.56 -5.45 -3.43
N ILE A 44 -5.54 -4.64 -3.77
CA ILE A 44 -5.51 -3.23 -3.36
C ILE A 44 -6.60 -2.43 -4.07
N ALA A 45 -6.77 -2.61 -5.38
CA ALA A 45 -7.81 -1.93 -6.14
C ALA A 45 -9.21 -2.22 -5.56
N ASP A 46 -9.54 -3.48 -5.36
CA ASP A 46 -10.83 -3.91 -4.80
C ASP A 46 -11.05 -3.34 -3.40
N ALA A 47 -10.03 -3.42 -2.53
CA ALA A 47 -10.12 -2.87 -1.18
C ALA A 47 -10.40 -1.36 -1.18
N LEU A 48 -9.74 -0.59 -2.06
CA LEU A 48 -9.95 0.86 -2.14
C LEU A 48 -11.32 1.23 -2.73
N VAL A 49 -11.81 0.44 -3.69
CA VAL A 49 -13.17 0.60 -4.23
C VAL A 49 -14.20 0.30 -3.14
N THR A 50 -14.06 -0.80 -2.40
CA THR A 50 -14.94 -1.16 -1.28
C THR A 50 -14.91 -0.10 -0.19
N LEU A 51 -13.72 0.41 0.19
CA LEU A 51 -13.59 1.46 1.20
C LEU A 51 -14.28 2.76 0.78
N ARG A 52 -14.21 3.13 -0.50
CA ARG A 52 -14.93 4.28 -1.05
C ARG A 52 -16.45 4.09 -0.97
N GLU A 53 -16.94 2.90 -1.29
CA GLU A 53 -18.38 2.58 -1.25
C GLU A 53 -18.91 2.50 0.19
N GLY A 54 -18.06 2.10 1.15
CA GLY A 54 -18.38 2.00 2.57
C GLY A 54 -18.43 3.33 3.34
N GLY A 55 -18.13 4.48 2.70
CA GLY A 55 -18.22 5.82 3.30
C GLY A 55 -16.87 6.52 3.51
N ASP A 56 -16.86 7.53 4.39
CA ASP A 56 -15.74 8.48 4.60
C ASP A 56 -14.55 7.88 5.41
N VAL A 57 -14.14 6.64 5.11
CA VAL A 57 -12.97 6.03 5.77
C VAL A 57 -11.66 6.66 5.29
N LEU A 58 -11.62 7.11 4.02
CA LEU A 58 -10.47 7.80 3.44
C LEU A 58 -10.86 9.23 3.03
N PRO A 59 -10.00 10.24 3.26
CA PRO A 59 -10.29 11.64 2.92
C PRO A 59 -10.36 11.89 1.41
N LYS A 60 -9.84 10.96 0.61
CA LYS A 60 -9.87 10.95 -0.85
C LYS A 60 -10.17 9.53 -1.33
N GLY A 61 -11.05 9.40 -2.31
CA GLY A 61 -11.36 8.12 -2.94
C GLY A 61 -10.48 7.84 -4.15
N VAL A 62 -10.36 6.55 -4.49
CA VAL A 62 -9.81 6.07 -5.76
C VAL A 62 -10.96 5.82 -6.73
N CYS A 63 -10.89 6.39 -7.93
CA CYS A 63 -11.89 6.22 -8.98
C CYS A 63 -11.23 5.58 -10.21
N LEU A 64 -11.31 4.25 -10.29
CA LEU A 64 -10.81 3.51 -11.42
C LEU A 64 -11.69 3.75 -12.67
N PRO A 65 -11.10 4.05 -13.84
CA PRO A 65 -11.85 4.11 -15.10
C PRO A 65 -12.54 2.78 -15.42
N ASN A 66 -13.71 2.84 -16.06
CA ASN A 66 -14.51 1.65 -16.43
C ASN A 66 -13.74 0.62 -17.26
N ASN A 67 -12.70 1.05 -17.99
CA ASN A 67 -11.89 0.23 -18.88
C ASN A 67 -10.43 0.10 -18.40
N VAL A 68 -10.15 0.34 -17.11
CA VAL A 68 -8.80 0.15 -16.59
C VAL A 68 -8.38 -1.31 -16.70
N VAL A 69 -7.18 -1.54 -17.20
CA VAL A 69 -6.60 -2.89 -17.29
C VAL A 69 -5.82 -3.16 -16.01
N LEU A 70 -5.96 -4.36 -15.44
CA LEU A 70 -5.27 -4.74 -14.20
C LEU A 70 -3.74 -4.60 -14.30
N SER A 71 -3.17 -4.84 -15.48
CA SER A 71 -1.74 -4.61 -15.71
C SER A 71 -1.35 -3.15 -15.52
N SER A 72 -2.17 -2.19 -15.95
CA SER A 72 -1.90 -0.77 -15.75
C SER A 72 -1.94 -0.38 -14.27
N VAL A 73 -2.84 -0.97 -13.49
CA VAL A 73 -2.89 -0.79 -12.03
C VAL A 73 -1.59 -1.30 -11.38
N ALA A 74 -1.15 -2.49 -11.76
CA ALA A 74 0.11 -3.06 -11.28
C ALA A 74 1.33 -2.20 -11.69
N ASP A 75 1.35 -1.70 -12.92
CA ASP A 75 2.43 -0.86 -13.43
C ASP A 75 2.49 0.49 -12.71
N VAL A 76 1.35 1.09 -12.33
CA VAL A 76 1.30 2.31 -11.51
C VAL A 76 1.95 2.07 -10.13
N ILE A 77 1.60 0.96 -9.47
CA ILE A 77 2.15 0.61 -8.15
C ILE A 77 3.66 0.36 -8.26
N ALA A 78 4.09 -0.44 -9.25
CA ALA A 78 5.50 -0.74 -9.48
C ALA A 78 6.31 0.52 -9.81
N ARG A 79 5.76 1.42 -10.63
CA ARG A 79 6.39 2.71 -10.98
C ARG A 79 6.61 3.56 -9.73
N ARG A 80 5.60 3.68 -8.85
CA ARG A 80 5.75 4.43 -7.58
C ARG A 80 6.90 3.90 -6.73
N LEU A 81 7.08 2.59 -6.67
CA LEU A 81 8.18 1.95 -5.95
C LEU A 81 9.54 2.19 -6.62
N VAL A 82 9.60 2.23 -7.95
CA VAL A 82 10.83 2.56 -8.69
C VAL A 82 11.23 4.01 -8.43
N GLU A 83 10.30 4.95 -8.57
CA GLU A 83 10.54 6.39 -8.49
C GLU A 83 10.82 6.89 -7.06
N ARG A 84 10.40 6.14 -6.04
CA ARG A 84 10.46 6.57 -4.63
C ARG A 84 11.18 5.51 -3.78
N PRO A 85 12.49 5.28 -4.01
CA PRO A 85 13.25 4.25 -3.30
C PRO A 85 13.28 4.45 -1.78
N GLU A 86 13.26 5.69 -1.32
CA GLU A 86 13.22 6.04 0.09
C GLU A 86 11.94 5.59 0.78
N ALA A 87 10.84 5.40 0.03
CA ALA A 87 9.56 4.95 0.57
C ALA A 87 9.40 3.42 0.61
N ARG A 88 10.35 2.64 0.07
CA ARG A 88 10.22 1.18 -0.05
C ARG A 88 10.19 0.43 1.28
N HIS A 89 10.67 1.05 2.36
CA HIS A 89 10.63 0.48 3.70
C HIS A 89 9.24 0.56 4.36
N TYR A 90 8.31 1.34 3.79
CA TYR A 90 6.92 1.36 4.23
C TYR A 90 6.18 0.11 3.73
N THR A 91 5.00 -0.14 4.29
CA THR A 91 4.18 -1.27 3.87
C THR A 91 3.87 -1.17 2.37
N ALA A 92 3.85 -2.32 1.71
CA ALA A 92 3.45 -2.38 0.31
C ALA A 92 2.03 -1.82 0.10
N GLY A 93 1.12 -2.06 1.07
CA GLY A 93 -0.26 -1.64 0.99
C GLY A 93 -0.44 -0.13 1.05
N SER A 94 0.24 0.55 1.98
CA SER A 94 0.17 2.03 2.05
C SER A 94 0.81 2.67 0.82
N THR A 95 1.91 2.11 0.34
CA THR A 95 2.60 2.61 -0.85
C THR A 95 1.73 2.43 -2.10
N ALA A 96 1.08 1.28 -2.26
CA ALA A 96 0.15 1.00 -3.35
C ALA A 96 -1.10 1.91 -3.28
N MET A 97 -1.68 2.09 -2.09
CA MET A 97 -2.80 3.02 -1.89
C MET A 97 -2.44 4.44 -2.32
N VAL A 98 -1.30 4.96 -1.88
CA VAL A 98 -0.82 6.29 -2.28
C VAL A 98 -0.62 6.37 -3.80
N ALA A 99 -0.02 5.33 -4.41
CA ALA A 99 0.17 5.28 -5.86
C ALA A 99 -1.16 5.38 -6.63
N LEU A 100 -2.19 4.66 -6.18
CA LEU A 100 -3.49 4.67 -6.84
C LEU A 100 -4.30 5.94 -6.55
N LEU A 101 -4.16 6.54 -5.36
CA LEU A 101 -4.76 7.84 -5.06
C LEU A 101 -4.17 8.96 -5.93
N ASP A 102 -2.86 8.92 -6.17
CA ASP A 102 -2.17 9.89 -7.03
C ASP A 102 -2.55 9.69 -8.51
N ALA A 103 -2.68 8.44 -8.97
CA ALA A 103 -2.95 8.12 -10.38
C ALA A 103 -4.43 8.18 -10.77
N PHE A 104 -5.33 7.86 -9.84
CA PHE A 104 -6.78 7.74 -10.08
C PHE A 104 -7.59 8.50 -9.02
N PRO A 105 -7.33 9.80 -8.79
CA PRO A 105 -8.09 10.57 -7.81
C PRO A 105 -9.56 10.65 -8.25
N CYS A 106 -10.48 10.44 -7.31
CA CYS A 106 -11.87 10.77 -7.56
C CYS A 106 -12.04 12.28 -7.78
N PRO A 107 -12.95 12.70 -8.68
CA PRO A 107 -13.36 14.10 -8.78
C PRO A 107 -13.82 14.61 -7.42
N ALA A 108 -13.49 15.86 -7.10
CA ALA A 108 -14.03 16.51 -5.92
C ALA A 108 -15.56 16.53 -6.05
N THR A 109 -16.26 15.84 -5.14
CA THR A 109 -17.70 16.06 -4.99
C THR A 109 -17.90 17.48 -4.43
N PRO A 110 -18.78 18.30 -5.03
CA PRO A 110 -19.16 19.56 -4.42
C PRO A 110 -19.66 19.29 -3.00
N LYS A 111 -19.07 19.95 -2.00
CA LYS A 111 -19.61 19.88 -0.64
C LYS A 111 -20.94 20.62 -0.63
N THR A 112 -22.05 19.90 -0.79
CA THR A 112 -23.37 20.45 -0.43
C THR A 112 -23.33 20.65 1.08
N LYS A 113 -23.30 21.91 1.53
CA LYS A 113 -23.43 22.24 2.95
C LYS A 113 -24.73 21.61 3.45
N GLN A 114 -24.63 20.66 4.38
CA GLN A 114 -25.74 20.32 5.27
C GLN A 114 -25.98 21.48 6.23
#